data_AF-A0A1F7IDU8-F1
#
_entry.id   AF-A0A1F7IDU8-F1
#
_cell.length_a   1.000
_cell.length_b   1.000
_cell.length_c   1.000
_cell.angle_alpha   90.00
_cell.angle_beta   90.00
_cell.angle_gamma   90.00
#
_symmetry.space_group_name_H-M   'P 1'
#
loop_
_entity.id
_entity.type
_entity.pdbx_description
1 polymer ?
#
loop_
_entity_poly.entity_id
_entity_poly.type
_entity_poly.pdbx_seq_one_letter_code
_entity_poly.pdbx_strand_id
1 'polypeptide(L)'
;MVVATYGSHPWIATVYYTLDQDLNIYFLSDPNTIHCRQIAKNPKVAITIADSPQRPTSKKKGLQIFGLAKQISGMHKIIHALNLWRKTLGVTSEAYTYTGMMKKAIKGRMYKVVPKKIKFFNEELWDEGKEPTIKLSIDK
;
A
#
# COMPACT_ATOMS: atom_id res chain seq x y z
N MET A 1 -3.33 -0.68 -6.35
CA MET A 1 -2.41 0.42 -5.97
C MET A 1 -1.08 0.20 -6.65
N VAL A 2 -0.38 1.27 -7.06
CA VAL A 2 1.02 1.17 -7.49
C VAL A 2 1.90 1.73 -6.38
N VAL A 3 2.93 0.97 -5.99
CA VAL A 3 3.97 1.40 -5.06
C VAL A 3 5.28 1.58 -5.81
N ALA A 4 5.90 2.74 -5.62
CA ALA A 4 7.23 3.08 -6.10
C ALA A 4 8.23 3.02 -4.94
N THR A 5 9.36 2.37 -5.19
CA THR A 5 10.47 2.19 -4.27
C THR A 5 11.75 2.71 -4.91
N TYR A 6 12.76 3.02 -4.08
CA TYR A 6 14.06 3.48 -4.57
C TYR A 6 15.20 2.75 -3.84
N GLY A 7 16.03 2.06 -4.63
CA GLY A 7 17.28 1.42 -4.22
C GLY A 7 18.42 1.84 -5.14
N SER A 8 19.08 0.90 -5.79
CA SER A 8 20.06 1.23 -6.85
C SER A 8 19.43 1.99 -8.03
N HIS A 9 18.15 1.71 -8.30
CA HIS A 9 17.33 2.37 -9.31
C HIS A 9 15.89 2.48 -8.78
N PRO A 10 15.07 3.44 -9.28
CA PRO A 10 13.65 3.47 -8.99
C PRO A 10 12.96 2.19 -9.52
N TRP A 11 11.94 1.74 -8.82
CA TRP A 11 11.13 0.59 -9.22
C TRP A 11 9.66 0.81 -8.89
N ILE A 12 8.75 0.28 -9.71
CA ILE A 12 7.31 0.29 -9.43
C ILE A 12 6.75 -1.13 -9.39
N ALA A 13 5.73 -1.33 -8.56
CA ALA A 13 4.97 -2.57 -8.53
C ALA A 13 3.49 -2.29 -8.32
N THR A 14 2.64 -2.94 -9.10
CA THR A 14 1.20 -2.98 -8.86
C THR A 14 0.89 -4.05 -7.82
N VAL A 15 0.22 -3.67 -6.74
CA VAL A 15 -0.15 -4.56 -5.63
C VAL A 15 -1.62 -4.41 -5.24
N TYR A 16 -2.22 -5.52 -4.83
CA TYR A 16 -3.50 -5.53 -4.13
C TYR A 16 -3.32 -5.09 -2.69
N TYR A 17 -4.23 -4.26 -2.19
CA TYR A 17 -4.08 -3.60 -0.90
C TYR A 17 -5.40 -3.51 -0.15
N THR A 18 -5.29 -3.21 1.13
CA THR A 18 -6.39 -2.80 2.01
C THR A 18 -5.92 -1.66 2.92
N LEU A 19 -6.81 -1.08 3.71
CA LEU A 19 -6.50 -0.05 4.69
C LEU A 19 -7.29 -0.25 5.99
N ASP A 20 -6.72 0.20 7.11
CA ASP A 20 -7.42 0.31 8.40
C ASP A 20 -8.00 1.71 8.64
N GLN A 21 -8.65 1.90 9.80
CA GLN A 21 -9.29 3.16 10.18
C GLN A 21 -8.27 4.30 10.41
N ASP A 22 -7.01 3.96 10.72
CA ASP A 22 -5.92 4.92 10.90
C ASP A 22 -5.21 5.25 9.58
N LEU A 23 -5.81 4.89 8.44
CA LEU A 23 -5.28 5.06 7.09
C LEU A 23 -3.95 4.34 6.83
N ASN A 24 -3.60 3.34 7.64
CA ASN A 24 -2.47 2.50 7.30
C ASN A 24 -2.84 1.60 6.13
N ILE A 25 -1.94 1.47 5.16
CA ILE A 25 -2.15 0.66 3.97
C ILE A 25 -1.43 -0.67 4.14
N TYR A 26 -2.07 -1.77 3.78
CA TYR A 26 -1.52 -3.11 3.86
C TYR A 26 -1.50 -3.78 2.50
N PHE A 27 -0.41 -4.46 2.16
CA PHE A 27 -0.32 -5.27 0.95
C PHE A 27 0.46 -6.56 1.22
N LEU A 28 0.20 -7.58 0.39
CA LEU A 28 0.88 -8.88 0.44
C LEU A 28 1.83 -8.99 -0.75
N SER A 29 3.10 -9.32 -0.52
CA SER A 29 4.09 -9.54 -1.59
C SER A 29 5.23 -10.44 -1.14
N ASP A 30 5.88 -11.13 -2.09
CA ASP A 30 7.05 -11.97 -1.80
C ASP A 30 8.26 -11.09 -1.43
N PRO A 31 8.92 -11.31 -0.28
CA PRO A 31 10.12 -10.57 0.13
C PRO A 31 11.26 -10.58 -0.90
N ASN A 32 11.28 -11.54 -1.82
CA ASN A 32 12.27 -11.66 -2.89
C ASN A 32 11.93 -10.86 -4.14
N THR A 33 10.89 -10.03 -4.14
CA THR A 33 10.64 -9.08 -5.22
C THR A 33 11.55 -7.86 -5.10
N ILE A 34 11.76 -7.13 -6.21
CA ILE A 34 12.62 -5.94 -6.23
C ILE A 34 12.11 -4.89 -5.22
N HIS A 35 10.82 -4.54 -5.27
CA HIS A 35 10.24 -3.53 -4.38
C HIS A 35 10.33 -3.93 -2.90
N CYS A 36 10.09 -5.19 -2.55
CA CYS A 36 10.23 -5.65 -1.16
C CYS A 36 11.68 -5.61 -0.66
N ARG A 37 12.65 -6.05 -1.47
CA ARG A 37 14.08 -5.91 -1.13
C ARG A 37 14.50 -4.45 -1.00
N GLN A 38 13.96 -3.55 -1.83
CA GLN A 38 14.21 -2.12 -1.71
C GLN A 38 13.59 -1.55 -0.43
N ILE A 39 12.35 -1.92 -0.10
CA ILE A 39 11.67 -1.52 1.16
C ILE A 39 12.47 -1.92 2.40
N ALA A 40 13.06 -3.12 2.39
CA ALA A 40 13.87 -3.60 3.51
C ALA A 40 15.12 -2.74 3.77
N LYS A 41 15.64 -2.07 2.73
CA LYS A 41 16.82 -1.18 2.83
C LYS A 41 16.45 0.28 3.00
N ASN A 42 15.36 0.71 2.35
CA ASN A 42 14.87 2.07 2.34
C ASN A 42 13.33 2.04 2.49
N PRO A 43 12.79 2.40 3.66
CA PRO A 43 11.35 2.30 3.91
C PRO A 43 10.54 3.38 3.18
N LYS A 44 11.18 4.40 2.60
CA LYS A 44 10.47 5.50 1.92
C LYS A 44 9.84 4.99 0.62
N VAL A 45 8.53 5.17 0.50
CA VAL A 45 7.77 4.80 -0.70
C VAL A 45 6.92 5.96 -1.20
N ALA A 46 6.73 6.01 -2.52
CA ALA A 46 5.68 6.80 -3.14
C ALA A 46 4.58 5.86 -3.65
N ILE A 47 3.33 6.27 -3.55
CA ILE A 47 2.17 5.44 -3.89
C ILE A 47 1.21 6.25 -4.74
N THR A 48 0.62 5.60 -5.74
CA THR A 48 -0.56 6.12 -6.43
C THR A 48 -1.73 5.15 -6.35
N ILE A 49 -2.90 5.70 -6.09
CA ILE A 49 -4.20 5.04 -6.18
C ILE A 49 -5.05 5.91 -7.10
N ALA A 50 -5.21 5.50 -8.35
CA ALA A 50 -6.06 6.17 -9.31
C ALA A 50 -7.38 5.42 -9.45
N ASP A 51 -8.46 6.16 -9.69
CA ASP A 51 -9.71 5.57 -10.17
C ASP A 51 -9.58 5.31 -11.68
N SER A 52 -8.96 4.18 -12.03
CA SER A 52 -8.51 3.85 -13.40
C SER A 52 -9.59 3.83 -14.50
N PRO A 53 -10.89 3.57 -14.23
CA PRO A 53 -11.95 3.64 -15.24
C PRO A 53 -12.22 5.06 -15.81
N GLN A 54 -11.66 6.12 -15.21
CA GLN A 54 -11.84 7.49 -15.67
C GLN A 54 -11.31 7.70 -17.10
N ARG A 55 -12.00 8.54 -17.87
CA ARG A 55 -11.62 8.87 -19.26
C ARG A 55 -10.59 10.00 -19.26
N PRO A 56 -9.71 10.09 -20.28
CA PRO A 56 -8.76 11.21 -20.40
C PRO A 56 -9.43 12.59 -20.41
N THR A 57 -10.67 12.68 -20.91
CA THR A 57 -11.47 13.92 -20.99
C THR A 57 -12.29 14.23 -19.74
N SER A 58 -12.35 13.31 -18.78
CA SER A 58 -13.09 13.54 -17.52
C SER A 58 -12.20 14.16 -16.45
N LYS A 59 -12.84 14.81 -15.48
CA LYS A 59 -12.20 15.24 -14.24
C LYS A 59 -11.62 14.03 -13.52
N LYS A 60 -10.33 14.10 -13.20
CA LYS A 60 -9.54 13.00 -12.67
C LYS A 60 -9.51 13.03 -11.15
N LYS A 61 -9.58 11.84 -10.56
CA LYS A 61 -9.53 11.58 -9.13
C LYS A 61 -8.48 10.52 -8.80
N GLY A 62 -7.74 10.74 -7.73
CA GLY A 62 -6.78 9.78 -7.21
C GLY A 62 -6.03 10.30 -5.99
N LEU A 63 -5.13 9.47 -5.48
CA LEU A 63 -4.28 9.78 -4.35
C LEU A 63 -2.83 9.63 -4.76
N GLN A 64 -2.02 10.61 -4.40
CA GLN A 64 -0.57 10.52 -4.40
C GLN A 64 -0.09 10.55 -2.96
N ILE A 65 0.69 9.56 -2.56
CA ILE A 65 1.03 9.33 -1.15
C ILE A 65 2.53 9.17 -1.02
N PHE A 66 3.13 9.89 -0.08
CA PHE A 66 4.44 9.56 0.47
C PHE A 66 4.25 8.87 1.81
N GLY A 67 4.95 7.76 2.04
CA GLY A 67 4.83 6.99 3.28
C GLY A 67 6.07 6.17 3.62
N LEU A 68 5.98 5.47 4.75
CA LEU A 68 6.99 4.53 5.22
C LEU A 68 6.45 3.11 5.18
N ALA A 69 7.04 2.26 4.35
CA ALA A 69 6.72 0.85 4.23
C ALA A 69 7.65 -0.01 5.10
N LYS A 70 7.11 -1.07 5.68
CA LYS A 70 7.89 -2.13 6.35
C LYS A 70 7.19 -3.47 6.26
N GLN A 71 7.96 -4.55 6.24
CA GLN A 71 7.42 -5.89 6.45
C GLN A 71 6.88 -6.00 7.88
N ILE A 72 5.70 -6.61 8.04
CA ILE A 72 5.08 -6.81 9.34
C ILE A 72 5.73 -8.01 10.03
N SER A 73 6.04 -7.85 11.31
CA SER A 73 6.44 -8.92 12.22
C SER A 73 5.45 -9.02 13.39
N GLY A 74 5.41 -10.20 14.02
CA GLY A 74 4.51 -10.51 15.12
C GLY A 74 3.17 -11.11 14.67
N MET A 75 2.82 -12.25 15.26
CA MET A 75 1.66 -13.06 14.89
C MET A 75 0.36 -12.26 14.83
N HIS A 76 0.00 -11.54 15.89
CA HIS A 76 -1.26 -10.78 15.96
C HIS A 76 -1.36 -9.70 14.87
N LYS A 77 -0.27 -8.99 14.60
CA LYS A 77 -0.23 -7.95 13.55
C LYS A 77 -0.38 -8.55 12.16
N ILE A 78 0.24 -9.70 11.92
CA ILE A 78 0.12 -10.42 10.64
C ILE A 78 -1.32 -10.92 10.47
N ILE A 79 -1.89 -11.58 11.49
CA ILE A 79 -3.28 -12.07 11.46
C ILE A 79 -4.25 -10.92 11.15
N HIS A 80 -4.11 -9.79 11.85
CA HIS A 80 -4.96 -8.62 11.64
C HIS A 80 -4.88 -8.12 10.19
N ALA A 81 -3.67 -7.83 9.70
CA ALA A 81 -3.47 -7.29 8.35
C ALA A 81 -3.95 -8.26 7.26
N LEU A 82 -3.70 -9.56 7.44
CA LEU A 82 -4.08 -10.60 6.48
C LEU A 82 -5.60 -10.80 6.44
N ASN A 83 -6.28 -10.80 7.59
CA ASN A 83 -7.73 -10.90 7.66
C ASN A 83 -8.41 -9.69 7.03
N LEU A 84 -7.88 -8.49 7.30
CA LEU A 84 -8.37 -7.26 6.69
C LEU A 84 -8.19 -7.31 5.16
N TRP A 85 -7.02 -7.73 4.68
CA TRP A 85 -6.72 -7.85 3.25
C TRP A 85 -7.62 -8.87 2.56
N ARG A 86 -7.83 -10.05 3.17
CA ARG A 86 -8.75 -11.07 2.66
C ARG A 86 -10.18 -10.55 2.57
N LYS A 87 -10.67 -9.91 3.63
CA LYS A 87 -12.03 -9.37 3.69
C LYS A 87 -12.26 -8.33 2.60
N THR A 88 -11.34 -7.38 2.45
CA THR A 88 -11.43 -6.32 1.43
C THR A 88 -11.44 -6.86 0.00
N LEU A 89 -10.70 -7.94 -0.27
CA LEU A 89 -10.52 -8.48 -1.61
C LEU A 89 -11.36 -9.74 -1.89
N GLY A 90 -12.20 -10.18 -0.94
CA GLY A 90 -13.01 -11.40 -1.08
C GLY A 90 -12.20 -12.70 -1.15
N VAL A 91 -10.99 -12.74 -0.57
CA VAL A 91 -10.11 -13.93 -0.66
C VAL A 91 -10.49 -14.97 0.40
N THR A 92 -11.06 -16.08 -0.06
CA THR A 92 -11.53 -17.18 0.80
C THR A 92 -10.50 -18.29 1.02
N SER A 93 -9.51 -18.45 0.14
CA SER A 93 -8.52 -19.54 0.22
C SER A 93 -7.72 -19.57 1.53
N GLU A 94 -7.59 -20.76 2.10
CA GLU A 94 -6.85 -21.03 3.34
C GLU A 94 -5.33 -20.82 3.20
N ALA A 95 -4.81 -20.81 1.96
CA ALA A 95 -3.41 -20.49 1.69
C ALA A 95 -3.04 -19.07 2.17
N TYR A 96 -4.02 -18.16 2.15
CA TYR A 96 -3.87 -16.77 2.59
C TYR A 96 -4.26 -16.56 4.05
N THR A 97 -4.20 -17.59 4.90
CA THR A 97 -4.28 -17.46 6.37
C THR A 97 -2.90 -17.38 7.00
N TYR A 98 -2.84 -17.00 8.29
CA TYR A 98 -1.58 -17.09 9.05
C TYR A 98 -1.05 -18.52 9.05
N THR A 99 -1.91 -19.51 9.29
CA THR A 99 -1.55 -20.93 9.23
C THR A 99 -1.04 -21.34 7.84
N GLY A 100 -1.71 -20.92 6.76
CA GLY A 100 -1.26 -21.16 5.39
C GLY A 100 0.11 -20.53 5.10
N MET A 101 0.32 -19.29 5.54
CA MET A 101 1.61 -18.60 5.43
C MET A 101 2.73 -19.34 6.18
N MET A 102 2.47 -19.81 7.41
CA MET A 102 3.43 -20.55 8.23
C MET A 102 3.75 -21.93 7.64
N LYS A 103 2.76 -22.59 7.04
CA LYS A 103 2.93 -23.83 6.25
C LYS A 103 3.57 -23.60 4.88
N LYS A 104 4.00 -22.37 4.56
CA LYS A 104 4.58 -21.98 3.27
C LYS A 104 3.66 -22.22 2.07
N ALA A 105 2.35 -22.22 2.26
CA ALA A 105 1.38 -22.29 1.16
C ALA A 105 1.45 -21.05 0.25
N ILE A 106 1.98 -19.93 0.77
CA ILE A 106 2.32 -18.73 0.01
C ILE A 106 3.72 -18.22 0.38
N LYS A 107 4.41 -17.63 -0.60
CA LYS A 107 5.67 -16.90 -0.39
C LYS A 107 5.45 -15.48 0.14
N GLY A 108 4.26 -14.92 -0.11
CA GLY A 108 3.89 -13.57 0.28
C GLY A 108 4.02 -13.33 1.80
N ARG A 109 4.45 -12.13 2.16
CA ARG A 109 4.44 -11.60 3.52
C ARG A 109 3.71 -10.26 3.54
N MET A 110 3.13 -9.93 4.69
CA MET A 110 2.39 -8.69 4.85
C MET A 110 3.34 -7.52 5.03
N TYR A 111 3.03 -6.41 4.36
CA TYR A 111 3.69 -5.13 4.50
C TYR A 111 2.67 -4.10 4.99
N LYS A 112 3.13 -3.18 5.83
CA LYS A 112 2.37 -2.01 6.30
C LYS A 112 3.05 -0.76 5.76
N VAL A 113 2.27 0.13 5.16
CA VAL A 113 2.68 1.49 4.82
C VAL A 113 1.95 2.44 5.74
N VAL A 114 2.71 3.31 6.39
CA VAL A 114 2.19 4.43 7.17
C VAL A 114 2.30 5.69 6.32
N PRO A 115 1.19 6.24 5.80
CA PRO A 115 1.21 7.50 5.06
C PRO A 115 1.77 8.64 5.92
N LYS A 116 2.56 9.51 5.29
CA LYS A 116 3.16 10.71 5.91
C LYS A 116 2.67 11.99 5.25
N LYS A 117 2.40 11.92 3.96
CA LYS A 117 1.82 13.01 3.18
C LYS A 117 0.88 12.42 2.14
N ILE A 118 -0.32 12.97 2.05
CA ILE A 118 -1.32 12.58 1.04
C ILE A 118 -1.68 13.84 0.24
N LYS A 119 -1.56 13.77 -1.08
CA LYS A 119 -2.15 14.73 -2.00
C LYS A 119 -3.42 14.09 -2.57
N PHE A 120 -4.56 14.73 -2.35
CA PHE A 120 -5.81 14.32 -2.98
C PHE A 120 -5.92 14.99 -4.34
N PHE A 121 -5.65 14.22 -5.39
CA PHE A 121 -5.81 14.69 -6.75
C PHE A 121 -7.30 14.59 -7.08
N ASN A 122 -8.00 15.73 -7.13
CA ASN A 122 -9.41 15.77 -7.47
C ASN A 122 -9.72 17.05 -8.25
N GLU A 123 -9.79 16.93 -9.56
CA GLU A 123 -10.01 18.07 -10.48
C GLU A 123 -11.44 18.64 -10.42
N GLU A 124 -12.37 18.02 -9.69
CA GLU A 124 -13.70 18.61 -9.40
C GLU A 124 -13.64 19.66 -8.29
N LEU A 125 -12.67 19.54 -7.37
CA LEU A 125 -12.56 20.41 -6.20
C LEU A 125 -11.47 21.48 -6.37
N TRP A 126 -10.40 21.16 -7.11
CA TRP A 126 -9.25 22.06 -7.27
C TRP A 126 -8.72 22.03 -8.70
N ASP A 127 -8.07 23.14 -9.10
CA ASP A 127 -7.27 23.17 -10.32
C ASP A 127 -6.04 22.27 -10.18
N GLU A 128 -5.58 21.72 -11.31
CA GLU A 128 -4.35 20.93 -11.37
C GLU A 128 -3.15 21.74 -10.83
N GLY A 129 -2.42 21.13 -9.90
CA GLY A 129 -1.27 21.76 -9.23
C GLY A 129 -1.61 22.60 -8.00
N LYS A 130 -2.89 22.88 -7.73
CA LYS A 130 -3.34 23.64 -6.55
C LYS A 130 -3.95 22.76 -5.46
N GLU A 131 -3.88 21.44 -5.61
CA GLU A 131 -4.53 20.51 -4.71
C GLU A 131 -3.82 20.48 -3.34
N PRO A 132 -4.58 20.47 -2.23
CA PRO A 132 -4.00 20.50 -0.91
C PRO A 132 -3.24 19.21 -0.61
N THR A 133 -2.21 19.34 0.22
CA THR A 133 -1.50 18.18 0.77
C THR A 133 -1.72 18.10 2.26
N ILE A 134 -2.18 16.94 2.72
CA ILE A 134 -2.38 16.63 4.13
C ILE A 134 -1.10 15.99 4.65
N LYS A 135 -0.50 16.58 5.68
CA LYS A 135 0.57 15.94 6.46
C LYS A 135 -0.06 15.15 7.59
N LEU A 136 0.38 13.91 7.77
CA LEU A 136 -0.09 13.05 8.85
C LEU A 136 1.00 13.01 9.91
N SER A 137 0.78 13.72 11.01
CA SER A 137 1.58 13.63 12.22
C SER A 137 1.34 12.27 12.85
N ILE A 138 2.40 11.54 13.20
CA ILE A 138 2.28 10.46 14.17
C ILE A 138 2.54 11.13 15.52
N ASP A 139 1.49 11.65 16.13
CA ASP A 139 1.54 11.88 17.57
C ASP A 139 1.07 10.60 18.27
N LYS A 140 1.98 10.08 19.10
CA LYS A 140 1.92 8.91 20.00
C LYS A 140 2.44 7.58 19.44
#